data_AF-A0A0E4BUP5-F1
#
_entry.id   AF-A0A0E4BUP5-F1
#
_cell.length_a   1.000
_cell.length_b   1.000
_cell.length_c   1.000
_cell.angle_alpha   90.00
_cell.angle_beta   90.00
_cell.angle_gamma   90.00
#
_symmetry.space_group_name_H-M   'P 1'
#
loop_
_entity.id
_entity.type
_entity.pdbx_description
1 polymer ?
#
loop_
_entity_poly.entity_id
_entity_poly.type
_entity_poly.pdbx_seq_one_letter_code
_entity_poly.pdbx_strand_id
1 'polypeptide(L)' 'MPGPGDICPHDIAVLERPAPDGPFGAKGPGEMCANPVLPAVANAIFNAVGVRIDDLPITPEKVLRAIKSQGGARPQARR' A
#
# COMPACT_ATOMS: atom_id res chain seq x y z
N MET A 1 7.67 7.41 -13.01
CA MET A 1 8.41 7.26 -11.75
C MET A 1 8.06 8.45 -10.86
N PRO A 2 7.79 8.25 -9.57
CA PRO A 2 7.57 9.36 -8.63
C PRO A 2 8.82 10.23 -8.54
N GLY A 3 8.63 11.55 -8.44
CA GLY A 3 9.70 12.50 -8.17
C GLY A 3 10.00 12.60 -6.67
N PRO A 4 11.04 13.37 -6.28
CA PRO A 4 11.41 13.53 -4.87
C PRO A 4 10.28 14.07 -3.98
N GLY A 5 9.39 14.91 -4.53
CA GLY A 5 8.24 15.47 -3.81
C GLY A 5 7.05 14.51 -3.64
N ASP A 6 7.05 13.36 -4.33
CA ASP A 6 5.96 12.38 -4.26
C ASP A 6 6.21 11.30 -3.20
N ILE A 7 7.39 11.30 -2.57
CA ILE A 7 7.77 10.31 -1.56
C ILE A 7 7.10 10.65 -0.23
N CYS A 8 6.38 9.69 0.35
CA CYS A 8 5.84 9.81 1.69
C CYS A 8 6.93 9.55 2.76
N PRO A 9 6.78 10.07 3.99
CA PRO A 9 7.57 9.61 5.13
C PRO A 9 7.37 8.10 5.36
N HIS A 10 8.44 7.40 5.71
CA HIS A 10 8.42 5.96 6.01
C HIS A 10 8.89 5.71 7.43
N ASP A 11 8.12 4.92 8.19
CA ASP A 11 8.54 4.39 9.47
C ASP A 11 9.04 2.95 9.27
N ILE A 12 10.32 2.70 9.62
CA ILE A 12 10.99 1.43 9.37
C ILE A 12 11.36 0.78 10.69
N ALA A 13 10.94 -0.47 10.88
CA ALA A 13 11.34 -1.31 12.00
C ALA A 13 12.05 -2.57 11.48
N VAL A 14 13.18 -2.92 12.09
CA VAL A 14 13.91 -4.14 11.78
C VAL A 14 13.50 -5.22 12.78
N LEU A 15 12.98 -6.34 12.26
CA LEU A 15 12.58 -7.48 13.06
C LEU A 15 13.55 -8.64 12.83
N GLU A 16 14.25 -9.03 13.89
CA GLU A 16 15.22 -10.11 13.83
C GLU A 16 14.55 -11.45 14.14
N ARG A 17 14.42 -12.28 13.11
CA ARG A 17 14.00 -13.68 13.24
C ARG A 17 14.94 -14.54 12.40
N PRO A 18 15.96 -15.19 13.01
CA PRO A 18 16.98 -15.92 12.26
C PRO A 18 16.42 -16.98 11.32
N ALA A 19 16.94 -17.05 10.09
CA ALA A 19 16.74 -18.17 9.18
C ALA A 19 17.76 -19.29 9.49
N PRO A 20 17.34 -20.56 9.66
CA PRO A 20 18.27 -21.65 9.96
C PRO A 20 19.35 -21.89 8.88
N ASP A 21 19.03 -21.52 7.64
CA ASP A 21 19.81 -21.75 6.42
C ASP A 21 20.49 -20.47 5.88
N GLY A 22 20.24 -19.32 6.50
CA GLY A 22 20.83 -18.04 6.10
C GLY A 22 22.20 -17.80 6.74
N PRO A 23 23.16 -17.18 6.04
CA PRO A 23 24.43 -16.78 6.65
C PRO A 23 24.16 -15.84 7.82
N PHE A 24 24.70 -16.17 9.00
CA PHE A 24 24.44 -15.43 10.24
C PHE A 24 22.94 -15.30 10.60
N GLY A 25 22.08 -16.17 10.07
CA GLY A 25 20.63 -16.10 10.28
C GLY A 25 19.89 -15.10 9.38
N ALA A 26 20.54 -14.53 8.35
CA ALA A 26 19.97 -13.49 7.52
C ALA A 26 18.84 -13.97 6.58
N LYS A 27 17.97 -13.03 6.18
CA LYS A 27 16.94 -13.18 5.15
C LYS A 27 17.05 -12.04 4.15
N GLY A 28 16.61 -12.23 2.92
CA GLY A 28 16.57 -11.17 1.90
C GLY A 28 15.39 -10.21 2.14
N PRO A 29 15.61 -8.92 2.44
CA PRO A 29 14.51 -7.97 2.71
C PRO A 29 13.97 -7.27 1.47
N GLY A 30 14.71 -7.26 0.35
CA GLY A 30 14.42 -6.40 -0.81
C GLY A 30 12.99 -6.52 -1.34
N GLU A 31 12.60 -7.72 -1.79
CA GLU A 31 11.24 -7.96 -2.31
C GLU A 31 10.19 -7.94 -1.21
N MET A 32 10.54 -8.41 0.00
CA MET A 32 9.62 -8.44 1.15
C MET A 32 9.18 -7.03 1.57
N CYS A 33 10.06 -6.04 1.42
CA CYS A 33 9.75 -4.64 1.70
C CYS A 33 9.00 -3.95 0.53
N ALA A 34 9.21 -4.39 -0.72
CA ALA A 34 8.60 -3.77 -1.89
C ALA A 34 7.16 -4.27 -2.15
N ASN A 35 6.93 -5.58 -2.04
CA ASN A 35 5.63 -6.22 -2.34
C ASN A 35 4.43 -5.69 -1.52
N PRO A 36 4.52 -5.46 -0.18
CA PRO A 36 3.37 -5.10 0.63
C PRO A 36 2.88 -3.65 0.41
N VAL A 37 3.68 -2.79 -0.23
CA VAL A 37 3.34 -1.37 -0.42
C VAL A 37 2.11 -1.22 -1.32
N LEU A 38 2.03 -1.97 -2.43
CA LEU A 38 0.91 -1.89 -3.37
C LEU A 38 -0.46 -2.21 -2.74
N PRO A 39 -0.65 -3.37 -2.07
CA PRO A 39 -1.92 -3.67 -1.43
C PRO A 39 -2.20 -2.78 -0.22
N ALA A 40 -1.18 -2.28 0.49
CA ALA A 40 -1.37 -1.32 1.57
C ALA A 40 -2.00 -0.01 1.07
N VAL A 41 -1.50 0.55 -0.04
CA VAL A 41 -2.07 1.75 -0.68
C VAL A 41 -3.49 1.48 -1.19
N ALA A 42 -3.73 0.34 -1.85
CA ALA A 42 -5.08 -0.01 -2.32
C ALA A 42 -6.08 -0.14 -1.17
N ASN A 43 -5.68 -0.73 -0.04
CA ASN A 43 -6.51 -0.82 1.16
C ASN A 43 -6.72 0.55 1.82
N ALA A 44 -5.72 1.43 1.81
CA ALA A 44 -5.85 2.79 2.32
C ALA A 44 -6.87 3.61 1.52
N ILE A 45 -6.87 3.50 0.19
CA ILE A 45 -7.87 4.14 -0.68
C ILE A 45 -9.27 3.61 -0.34
N PHE A 46 -9.43 2.29 -0.24
CA PHE A 46 -10.71 1.68 0.14
C PHE A 46 -11.18 2.15 1.53
N ASN A 47 -10.28 2.21 2.51
CA ASN A 47 -10.60 2.70 3.85
C ASN A 47 -11.05 4.16 3.83
N ALA A 48 -10.36 5.01 3.06
CA ALA A 48 -10.61 6.45 3.01
C ALA A 48 -11.91 6.83 2.30
N VAL A 49 -12.25 6.16 1.18
CA VAL A 49 -13.37 6.59 0.32
C VAL A 49 -14.40 5.51 0.01
N GLY A 50 -14.18 4.26 0.44
CA GLY A 50 -15.12 3.15 0.26
C GLY A 50 -15.12 2.51 -1.13
N VAL A 51 -14.21 2.91 -2.02
CA VAL A 51 -14.12 2.37 -3.38
C VAL A 51 -13.00 1.35 -3.48
N ARG A 52 -13.26 0.23 -4.17
CA ARG A 52 -12.25 -0.79 -4.48
C ARG A 52 -11.84 -0.66 -5.95
N ILE A 53 -10.54 -0.64 -6.21
CA ILE A 53 -9.96 -0.61 -7.56
C ILE A 53 -9.00 -1.79 -7.65
N ASP A 54 -9.29 -2.69 -8.57
CA ASP A 54 -8.58 -3.95 -8.83
C ASP A 54 -7.72 -3.89 -10.11
N ASP A 55 -7.76 -2.77 -10.82
CA ASP A 55 -6.97 -2.52 -12.03
C ASP A 55 -5.86 -1.48 -11.79
N LEU A 56 -4.60 -1.94 -11.85
CA LEU A 56 -3.41 -1.11 -11.66
C LEU A 56 -2.96 -0.43 -12.96
N PRO A 57 -2.37 0.79 -12.91
CA PRO A 57 -2.16 1.60 -11.72
C PRO A 57 -3.46 2.24 -11.21
N ILE A 58 -3.57 2.46 -9.89
CA ILE A 58 -4.70 3.19 -9.30
C ILE A 58 -4.49 4.69 -9.54
N THR A 59 -5.06 5.21 -10.62
CA THR A 59 -4.93 6.63 -10.98
C THR A 59 -6.00 7.50 -10.30
N PRO A 60 -5.76 8.81 -10.11
CA PRO A 60 -6.76 9.73 -9.56
C PRO A 60 -8.09 9.71 -10.32
N GLU A 61 -8.07 9.53 -11.64
CA GLU A 61 -9.28 9.50 -12.48
C GLU A 61 -10.10 8.23 -12.23
N LYS A 62 -9.45 7.08 -12.01
CA LYS A 62 -10.12 5.82 -11.64
C LYS A 62 -10.82 5.98 -10.29
N VAL A 63 -10.12 6.57 -9.30
CA VAL A 63 -10.68 6.87 -7.98
C VAL A 63 -11.87 7.81 -8.09
N LEU A 64 -11.73 8.92 -8.82
CA LEU A 64 -12.81 9.91 -8.99
C LEU A 64 -14.05 9.31 -9.68
N ARG A 65 -13.86 8.52 -10.75
CA ARG A 65 -14.97 7.83 -11.42
C ARG A 65 -15.67 6.85 -10.49
N ALA A 66 -14.91 6.06 -9.72
CA ALA A 66 -15.47 5.12 -8.77
C ALA A 66 -16.29 5.84 -7.68
N ILE A 67 -15.77 6.93 -7.11
CA ILE A 67 -16.48 7.75 -6.11
C ILE A 67 -17.80 8.29 -6.68
N LYS A 68 -17.77 8.84 -7.91
CA LYS A 68 -18.97 9.35 -8.59
C LYS A 68 -19.99 8.24 -8.85
N SER A 69 -19.54 7.06 -9.28
CA SER A 69 -20.43 5.90 -9.53
C SER A 69 -21.14 5.42 -8.27
N GLN A 70 -20.52 5.59 -7.10
CA GLN A 70 -21.12 5.28 -5.80
C GLN A 70 -21.95 6.44 -5.21
N GLY A 71 -22.13 7.55 -5.93
CA GLY A 71 -22.87 8.71 -5.42
C GLY A 71 -22.17 9.48 -4.30
N GLY A 72 -20.85 9.31 -4.14
CA GLY A 72 -20.05 9.97 -3.12
C GLY A 72 -19.09 9.02 -2.38
N ALA A 73 -18.12 9.61 -1.67
CA ALA A 73 -17.16 8.86 -0.86
C ALA A 73 -17.82 8.35 0.43
N ARG A 74 -17.54 7.10 0.79
CA ARG A 74 -18.08 6.43 1.98
C ARG A 74 -16.93 5.82 2.79
N PRO A 75 -16.29 6.60 3.69
CA PRO A 75 -15.19 6.11 4.51
C PRO A 75 -15.62 4.89 5.34
N GLN A 76 -14.71 3.94 5.51
CA GLN A 76 -14.96 2.78 6.37
C GLN A 76 -14.93 3.20 7.84
N ALA A 77 -15.83 2.63 8.65
CA ALA A 77 -15.84 2.89 10.09
C ALA A 77 -14.47 2.53 10.69
N ARG A 78 -13.88 3.44 11.47
CA ARG A 78 -12.67 3.16 12.24
C ARG A 78 -13.03 2.12 13.30
N ARG A 79 -12.42 0.94 13.20
CA ARG A 79 -12.42 -0.06 14.28
C ARG A 79 -11.36 0.26 15.30
#